data_AF-A0A1C6EKW6-F1
#
_entry.id   AF-A0A1C6EKW6-F1
#
_cell.length_a   1.000
_cell.length_b   1.000
_cell.length_c   1.000
_cell.angle_alpha   90.00
_cell.angle_beta   90.00
_cell.angle_gamma   90.00
#
_symmetry.space_group_name_H-M   'P 1'
#
loop_
_entity.id
_entity.type
_entity.pdbx_description
1 polymer ?
#
loop_
_entity_poly.entity_id
_entity_poly.type
_entity_poly.pdbx_seq_one_letter_code
_entity_poly.pdbx_strand_id
1 'polypeptide(L)'
;MRSYEDLQYAFQQLELAALYWEAGKLDEFIRNTGNALWGDEDFLYTYWSELLDALADFVDIREDEDMMTCRMYFSDAVIQGYFRFAQRHAEQAGIPLKQDVYYLDALSYFNNTMLDYCPYRCWFRLVTQTHHEYGFGLSVWIYEEQFTDWEPLLAGLLDVMTYFRSSMEILASDNKTGQVISFSHPAQAKEAA
;
A
#
# COMPACT_ATOMS: atom_id res chain seq x y z
N MET A 1 -15.29 -23.79 22.45
CA MET A 1 -14.97 -22.35 22.50
C MET A 1 -13.77 -22.06 21.59
N ARG A 2 -12.69 -22.85 21.63
CA ARG A 2 -11.57 -22.80 20.65
C ARG A 2 -11.99 -22.77 19.16
N SER A 3 -12.97 -23.59 18.74
CA SER A 3 -13.36 -23.67 17.32
C SER A 3 -13.95 -22.40 16.71
N TYR A 4 -14.37 -21.41 17.51
CA TYR A 4 -14.88 -20.13 17.00
C TYR A 4 -13.75 -19.10 16.85
N GLU A 5 -12.82 -19.08 17.80
CA GLU A 5 -11.61 -18.26 17.74
C GLU A 5 -10.72 -18.70 16.57
N ASP A 6 -10.46 -20.01 16.44
CA ASP A 6 -9.71 -20.57 15.31
C ASP A 6 -10.36 -20.19 13.96
N LEU A 7 -11.70 -20.14 13.91
CA LEU A 7 -12.43 -19.76 12.70
C LEU A 7 -12.32 -18.26 12.42
N GLN A 8 -12.33 -17.42 13.44
CA GLN A 8 -12.12 -15.98 13.31
C GLN A 8 -10.74 -15.67 12.73
N TYR A 9 -9.68 -16.28 13.26
CA TYR A 9 -8.31 -16.08 12.74
C TYR A 9 -8.16 -16.55 11.29
N ALA A 10 -8.79 -17.69 10.94
CA ALA A 10 -8.82 -18.15 9.56
C ALA A 10 -9.55 -17.16 8.63
N PHE A 11 -10.62 -16.51 9.10
CA PHE A 11 -11.30 -15.46 8.32
C PHE A 11 -10.44 -14.21 8.17
N GLN A 12 -9.73 -13.77 9.21
CA GLN A 12 -8.80 -12.64 9.11
C GLN A 12 -7.69 -12.90 8.09
N GLN A 13 -7.13 -14.12 8.07
CA GLN A 13 -6.15 -14.50 7.06
C GLN A 13 -6.75 -14.49 5.64
N LEU A 14 -8.02 -14.92 5.48
CA LEU A 14 -8.71 -14.85 4.18
C LEU A 14 -8.99 -13.42 3.73
N GLU A 15 -9.38 -12.54 4.64
CA GLU A 15 -9.56 -11.11 4.37
C GLU A 15 -8.25 -10.49 3.91
N LEU A 16 -7.14 -10.82 4.57
CA LEU A 16 -5.81 -10.38 4.15
C LEU A 16 -5.45 -10.91 2.76
N ALA A 17 -5.66 -12.20 2.49
CA ALA A 17 -5.41 -12.79 1.18
C ALA A 17 -6.24 -12.11 0.07
N ALA A 18 -7.48 -11.70 0.37
CA ALA A 18 -8.32 -10.94 -0.55
C ALA A 18 -7.71 -9.56 -0.87
N LEU A 19 -7.19 -8.85 0.14
CA LEU A 19 -6.49 -7.57 -0.07
C LEU A 19 -5.23 -7.74 -0.95
N TYR A 20 -4.44 -8.80 -0.75
CA TYR A 20 -3.32 -9.12 -1.64
C TYR A 20 -3.78 -9.45 -3.06
N TRP A 21 -4.91 -10.14 -3.23
CA TRP A 21 -5.48 -10.41 -4.54
C TRP A 21 -5.90 -9.14 -5.28
N GLU A 22 -6.56 -8.21 -4.58
CA GLU A 22 -6.93 -6.90 -5.11
C GLU A 22 -5.69 -6.09 -5.51
N ALA A 23 -4.66 -6.11 -4.67
CA ALA A 23 -3.37 -5.47 -4.95
C ALA A 23 -2.55 -6.16 -6.07
N GLY A 24 -2.94 -7.37 -6.49
CA GLY A 24 -2.25 -8.13 -7.54
C GLY A 24 -1.02 -8.88 -7.05
N LYS A 25 -1.00 -9.21 -5.76
CA LYS A 25 0.11 -9.78 -5.00
C LYS A 25 -0.24 -11.11 -4.30
N LEU A 26 -1.35 -11.76 -4.69
CA LEU A 26 -1.78 -13.02 -4.08
C LEU A 26 -0.75 -14.14 -4.27
N ASP A 27 -0.10 -14.21 -5.43
CA ASP A 27 0.90 -15.25 -5.70
C ASP A 27 2.13 -15.09 -4.79
N GLU A 28 2.57 -13.86 -4.54
CA GLU A 28 3.61 -13.51 -3.57
C GLU A 28 3.17 -13.84 -2.14
N PHE A 29 1.94 -13.48 -1.76
CA PHE A 29 1.37 -13.82 -0.45
C PHE A 29 1.39 -15.33 -0.20
N ILE A 30 0.90 -16.15 -1.15
CA ILE A 30 0.89 -17.62 -1.03
C ILE A 30 2.30 -18.18 -1.00
N ARG A 31 3.22 -17.62 -1.79
CA ARG A 31 4.62 -18.05 -1.82
C ARG A 31 5.29 -17.84 -0.46
N ASN A 32 5.00 -16.74 0.21
CA ASN A 32 5.67 -16.36 1.45
C ASN A 32 4.99 -16.96 2.71
N THR A 33 3.67 -17.11 2.71
CA THR A 33 2.90 -17.59 3.88
C THR A 33 2.39 -19.03 3.76
N GLY A 34 2.50 -19.62 2.57
CA GLY A 34 1.92 -20.91 2.24
C GLY A 34 0.45 -20.80 1.81
N ASN A 35 -0.17 -21.95 1.57
CA ASN A 35 -1.55 -22.07 1.08
C ASN A 35 -2.53 -22.63 2.11
N ALA A 36 -2.08 -22.80 3.36
CA ALA A 36 -2.90 -23.30 4.46
C ALA A 36 -3.53 -22.13 5.23
N LEU A 37 -4.76 -22.32 5.71
CA LEU A 37 -5.37 -21.42 6.67
C LEU A 37 -4.94 -21.79 8.09
N TRP A 38 -4.50 -20.78 8.81
CA TRP A 38 -4.07 -20.84 10.19
C TRP A 38 -5.23 -20.35 11.04
N GLY A 39 -5.72 -21.22 11.92
CA GLY A 39 -6.70 -20.83 12.94
C GLY A 39 -5.97 -20.34 14.19
N ASP A 40 -5.02 -19.42 14.03
CA ASP A 40 -4.12 -18.97 15.08
C ASP A 40 -3.93 -17.44 15.03
N GLU A 41 -3.92 -16.81 16.20
CA GLU A 41 -3.73 -15.37 16.36
C GLU A 41 -2.34 -14.91 15.96
N ASP A 42 -1.36 -15.81 16.03
CA ASP A 42 0.03 -15.51 15.77
C ASP A 42 0.36 -15.41 14.27
N PHE A 43 -0.61 -15.61 13.35
CA PHE A 43 -0.34 -15.60 11.91
C PHE A 43 0.33 -14.30 11.45
N LEU A 44 -0.23 -13.14 11.83
CA LEU A 44 0.32 -11.83 11.44
C LEU A 44 1.72 -11.61 12.02
N TYR A 45 1.92 -11.98 13.28
CA TYR A 45 3.21 -11.85 13.96
C TYR A 45 4.27 -12.76 13.31
N THR A 46 3.90 -14.01 13.03
CA THR A 46 4.77 -15.03 12.44
C THR A 46 5.25 -14.66 11.05
N TYR A 47 4.38 -14.04 10.24
CA TYR A 47 4.63 -13.75 8.83
C TYR A 47 4.80 -12.26 8.55
N TRP A 48 5.02 -11.41 9.55
CA TRP A 48 5.02 -9.96 9.34
C TRP A 48 6.00 -9.50 8.25
N SER A 49 7.25 -9.95 8.33
CA SER A 49 8.28 -9.61 7.34
C SER A 49 7.95 -10.16 5.95
N GLU A 50 7.49 -11.42 5.90
CA GLU A 50 7.06 -12.11 4.68
C GLU A 50 5.88 -11.41 3.98
N LEU A 51 4.95 -10.87 4.76
CA LEU A 51 3.82 -10.10 4.28
C LEU A 51 4.29 -8.76 3.70
N LEU A 52 5.18 -8.05 4.39
CA LEU A 52 5.77 -6.82 3.86
C LEU A 52 6.56 -7.06 2.57
N ASP A 53 7.34 -8.13 2.49
CA ASP A 53 8.08 -8.52 1.30
C ASP A 53 7.14 -8.87 0.13
N ALA A 54 5.94 -9.39 0.40
CA ALA A 54 4.94 -9.66 -0.63
C ALA A 54 4.27 -8.38 -1.18
N LEU A 55 4.41 -7.21 -0.53
CA LEU A 55 3.76 -5.98 -0.96
C LEU A 55 4.32 -5.43 -2.27
N ALA A 56 5.64 -5.52 -2.49
CA ALA A 56 6.32 -4.79 -3.55
C ALA A 56 7.57 -5.52 -4.06
N ASP A 57 7.95 -5.23 -5.30
CA ASP A 57 9.17 -5.81 -5.92
C ASP A 57 10.47 -5.42 -5.20
N PHE A 58 10.46 -4.29 -4.48
CA PHE A 58 11.58 -3.82 -3.66
C PHE A 58 11.07 -3.30 -2.32
N VAL A 59 11.61 -3.88 -1.24
CA VAL A 59 11.30 -3.54 0.15
C VAL A 59 12.62 -3.26 0.87
N ASP A 60 12.73 -2.09 1.51
CA ASP A 60 13.88 -1.69 2.34
C ASP A 60 13.36 -1.26 3.71
N ILE A 61 13.60 -2.09 4.71
CA ILE A 61 13.20 -1.87 6.11
C ILE A 61 14.46 -1.53 6.90
N ARG A 62 14.42 -0.42 7.63
CA ARG A 62 15.51 0.05 8.46
C ARG A 62 15.00 0.41 9.84
N GLU A 63 15.49 -0.35 10.81
CA GLU A 63 15.28 -0.13 12.23
C GLU A 63 16.38 0.79 12.76
N ASP A 64 15.99 1.72 13.61
CA ASP A 64 16.88 2.59 14.38
C ASP A 64 16.59 2.30 15.86
N GLU A 65 17.38 1.41 16.44
CA GLU A 65 17.25 0.97 17.84
C GLU A 65 17.41 2.12 18.84
N ASP A 66 18.24 3.12 18.52
CA ASP A 66 18.47 4.27 19.41
C ASP A 66 17.24 5.18 19.47
N MET A 67 16.54 5.33 18.35
CA MET A 67 15.33 6.16 18.23
C MET A 67 14.04 5.36 18.38
N MET A 68 14.11 4.03 18.47
CA MET A 68 12.96 3.11 18.46
C MET A 68 12.04 3.37 17.26
N THR A 69 12.62 3.63 16.09
CA THR A 69 11.86 3.89 14.86
C THR A 69 12.16 2.87 13.78
N CYS A 70 11.13 2.49 13.04
CA CYS A 70 11.26 1.69 11.84
C CYS A 70 10.81 2.49 10.63
N ARG A 71 11.68 2.52 9.62
CA ARG A 71 11.40 3.09 8.31
C ARG A 71 11.27 1.97 7.30
N MET A 72 10.12 1.94 6.64
CA MET A 72 9.84 1.02 5.56
C MET A 72 9.76 1.79 4.26
N TYR A 73 10.37 1.24 3.22
CA TYR A 73 10.28 1.77 1.86
C TYR A 73 9.83 0.67 0.90
N PHE A 74 8.83 0.98 0.09
CA PHE A 74 8.22 0.07 -0.86
C PHE A 74 8.27 0.69 -2.26
N SER A 75 8.83 -0.02 -3.22
CA SER A 75 8.81 0.36 -4.63
C SER A 75 8.42 -0.84 -5.47
N ASP A 76 7.39 -0.65 -6.30
CA ASP A 76 6.81 -1.69 -7.13
C ASP A 76 6.79 -1.28 -8.60
N ALA A 77 6.89 -2.23 -9.53
CA ALA A 77 6.82 -1.96 -10.96
C ALA A 77 5.57 -1.14 -11.37
N VAL A 78 4.43 -1.36 -10.71
CA VAL A 78 3.19 -0.60 -10.98
C VAL A 78 3.32 0.85 -10.52
N ILE A 79 3.85 1.10 -9.31
CA ILE A 79 4.12 2.46 -8.80
C ILE A 79 5.10 3.18 -9.72
N GLN A 80 6.17 2.49 -10.13
CA GLN A 80 7.16 3.01 -11.06
C GLN A 80 6.53 3.37 -12.41
N GLY A 81 5.66 2.53 -12.93
CA GLY A 81 4.90 2.77 -14.15
C GLY A 81 4.02 4.02 -14.04
N TYR A 82 3.29 4.15 -12.94
CA TYR A 82 2.42 5.30 -12.67
C TYR A 82 3.20 6.60 -12.63
N PHE A 83 4.29 6.68 -11.86
CA PHE A 83 5.05 7.93 -11.76
C PHE A 83 5.84 8.26 -13.02
N ARG A 84 6.29 7.27 -13.81
CA ARG A 84 6.84 7.51 -15.14
C ARG A 84 5.79 8.02 -16.12
N PHE A 85 4.53 7.61 -15.98
CA PHE A 85 3.42 8.20 -16.73
C PHE A 85 3.18 9.65 -16.31
N ALA A 86 3.01 9.92 -15.02
CA ALA A 86 2.81 11.27 -14.47
C ALA A 86 3.97 12.21 -14.85
N GLN A 87 5.21 11.72 -14.81
CA GLN A 87 6.39 12.47 -15.23
C GLN A 87 6.31 12.89 -16.71
N ARG A 88 5.97 11.97 -17.60
CA ARG A 88 5.81 12.29 -19.03
C ARG A 88 4.69 13.29 -19.28
N HIS A 89 3.58 13.16 -18.55
CA HIS A 89 2.48 14.12 -18.62
C HIS A 89 2.91 15.53 -18.16
N ALA A 90 3.62 15.62 -17.03
CA ALA A 90 4.16 16.88 -16.52
C ALA A 90 5.14 17.53 -17.50
N GLU A 91 6.05 16.75 -18.08
CA GLU A 91 7.01 17.19 -19.09
C GLU A 91 6.33 17.75 -20.34
N GLN A 92 5.27 17.08 -20.83
CA GLN A 92 4.47 17.55 -21.97
C GLN A 92 3.73 18.86 -21.66
N ALA A 93 3.26 19.02 -20.43
CA ALA A 93 2.61 20.23 -19.96
C ALA A 93 3.61 21.35 -19.56
N GLY A 94 4.92 21.07 -19.55
CA GLY A 94 5.95 22.03 -19.16
C GLY A 94 5.90 22.42 -17.67
N ILE A 95 5.36 21.54 -16.82
CA ILE A 95 5.23 21.77 -15.37
C ILE A 95 6.10 20.81 -14.55
N PRO A 96 6.49 21.16 -13.32
CA PRO A 96 7.15 20.22 -12.41
C PRO A 96 6.22 19.04 -12.06
N LEU A 97 6.78 17.82 -11.92
CA LEU A 97 6.02 16.62 -11.51
C LEU A 97 5.16 16.84 -10.26
N LYS A 98 5.66 17.59 -9.27
CA LYS A 98 4.91 17.84 -8.03
C LYS A 98 3.68 18.75 -8.19
N GLN A 99 3.51 19.37 -9.36
CA GLN A 99 2.34 20.15 -9.75
C GLN A 99 1.43 19.35 -10.70
N ASP A 100 1.84 18.16 -11.10
CA ASP A 100 1.08 17.30 -11.99
C ASP A 100 -0.15 16.73 -11.30
N VAL A 101 -1.26 16.66 -12.02
CA VAL A 101 -2.54 16.21 -11.46
C VAL A 101 -2.49 14.75 -11.01
N TYR A 102 -1.77 13.87 -11.72
CA TYR A 102 -1.63 12.48 -11.34
C TYR A 102 -0.74 12.33 -10.09
N TYR A 103 0.30 13.17 -9.97
CA TYR A 103 1.09 13.19 -8.74
C TYR A 103 0.27 13.68 -7.53
N LEU A 104 -0.49 14.77 -7.70
CA LEU A 104 -1.30 15.34 -6.62
C LEU A 104 -2.43 14.41 -6.18
N ASP A 105 -3.05 13.72 -7.13
CA ASP A 105 -4.07 12.70 -6.85
C ASP A 105 -3.47 11.54 -6.04
N ALA A 106 -2.37 10.93 -6.51
CA ALA A 106 -1.71 9.85 -5.80
C ALA A 106 -1.20 10.27 -4.41
N LEU A 107 -0.67 11.49 -4.27
CA LEU A 107 -0.25 12.04 -2.98
C LEU A 107 -1.45 12.21 -2.04
N SER A 108 -2.56 12.75 -2.53
CA SER A 108 -3.78 12.94 -1.75
C SER A 108 -4.35 11.59 -1.32
N TYR A 109 -4.46 10.64 -2.24
CA TYR A 109 -4.94 9.28 -1.97
C TYR A 109 -4.08 8.61 -0.90
N PHE A 110 -2.76 8.54 -1.11
CA PHE A 110 -1.84 7.91 -0.16
C PHE A 110 -1.95 8.53 1.23
N ASN A 111 -1.97 9.86 1.32
CA ASN A 111 -2.05 10.54 2.61
C ASN A 111 -3.38 10.28 3.32
N ASN A 112 -4.51 10.37 2.61
CA ASN A 112 -5.82 10.18 3.23
C ASN A 112 -6.01 8.73 3.65
N THR A 113 -5.69 7.76 2.80
CA THR A 113 -5.78 6.34 3.12
C THR A 113 -4.93 5.99 4.34
N MET A 114 -3.66 6.41 4.37
CA MET A 114 -2.81 6.12 5.54
C MET A 114 -3.28 6.80 6.82
N LEU A 115 -3.89 7.99 6.74
CA LEU A 115 -4.50 8.64 7.91
C LEU A 115 -5.77 7.94 8.38
N ASP A 116 -6.56 7.38 7.47
CA ASP A 116 -7.78 6.66 7.80
C ASP A 116 -7.46 5.31 8.47
N TYR A 117 -6.47 4.57 7.95
CA TYR A 117 -6.04 3.29 8.53
C TYR A 117 -5.16 3.46 9.78
N CYS A 118 -4.23 4.42 9.80
CA CYS A 118 -3.24 4.61 10.86
C CYS A 118 -3.24 6.06 11.39
N PRO A 119 -4.34 6.54 12.00
CA PRO A 119 -4.52 7.94 12.37
C PRO A 119 -3.46 8.41 13.36
N TYR A 120 -2.56 9.29 12.91
CA TYR A 120 -1.49 9.90 13.69
C TYR A 120 -0.48 8.91 14.31
N ARG A 121 -0.41 7.67 13.78
CA ARG A 121 0.49 6.62 14.30
C ARG A 121 1.70 6.36 13.43
N CYS A 122 1.68 6.86 12.19
CA CYS A 122 2.78 6.76 11.26
C CYS A 122 3.01 8.09 10.55
N TRP A 123 4.24 8.30 10.09
CA TRP A 123 4.56 9.32 9.11
C TRP A 123 4.75 8.66 7.77
N PHE A 124 4.26 9.27 6.70
CA PHE A 124 4.38 8.70 5.37
C PHE A 124 4.75 9.78 4.37
N ARG A 125 5.39 9.35 3.29
CA ARG A 125 5.82 10.22 2.22
C ARG A 125 5.84 9.45 0.91
N LEU A 126 5.31 10.09 -0.12
CA LEU A 126 5.54 9.66 -1.49
C LEU A 126 6.94 10.09 -1.95
N VAL A 127 7.74 9.12 -2.38
CA VAL A 127 9.12 9.32 -2.83
C VAL A 127 9.14 9.41 -4.35
N THR A 128 9.76 10.48 -4.87
CA THR A 128 9.95 10.73 -6.30
C THR A 128 11.40 11.16 -6.58
N GLN A 129 12.25 10.19 -6.86
CA GLN A 129 13.67 10.36 -7.18
C GLN A 129 13.96 9.80 -8.57
N THR A 130 13.93 10.66 -9.58
CA THR A 130 14.00 10.26 -11.01
C THR A 130 15.30 9.60 -11.45
N HIS A 131 16.34 9.57 -10.61
CA HIS A 131 17.68 9.07 -10.92
C HIS A 131 18.00 7.71 -10.27
N HIS A 132 17.06 7.13 -9.51
CA HIS A 132 17.24 5.84 -8.86
C HIS A 132 16.29 4.79 -9.48
N GLU A 133 16.75 3.54 -9.63
CA GLU A 133 15.97 2.45 -10.23
C GLU A 133 14.64 2.23 -9.50
N TYR A 134 14.71 2.23 -8.17
CA TYR A 134 13.57 2.25 -7.25
C TYR A 134 13.34 3.67 -6.74
N GLY A 135 13.22 4.63 -7.67
CA GLY A 135 13.13 6.05 -7.32
C GLY A 135 11.72 6.53 -6.94
N PHE A 136 10.71 5.76 -7.33
CA PHE A 136 9.30 6.02 -7.07
C PHE A 136 8.75 4.98 -6.09
N GLY A 137 8.23 5.44 -4.96
CA GLY A 137 7.77 4.51 -3.94
C GLY A 137 7.06 5.18 -2.78
N LEU A 138 6.66 4.35 -1.83
CA LEU A 138 6.03 4.73 -0.57
C LEU A 138 7.07 4.61 0.53
N SER A 139 7.19 5.64 1.36
CA SER A 139 7.99 5.56 2.58
C SER A 139 7.09 5.77 3.77
N VAL A 140 7.18 4.87 4.74
CA VAL A 140 6.44 4.91 5.99
C VAL A 140 7.44 4.85 7.14
N TRP A 141 7.18 5.61 8.19
CA TRP A 141 7.92 5.63 9.44
C TRP A 141 6.96 5.41 10.60
N ILE A 142 7.37 4.56 11.53
CA ILE A 142 6.65 4.28 12.77
C ILE A 142 7.59 4.42 13.97
N TYR A 143 7.02 4.66 15.15
CA TYR A 143 7.70 4.53 16.42
C TYR A 143 7.31 3.18 17.04
N GLU A 144 8.23 2.21 17.02
CA GLU A 144 7.91 0.78 17.16
C GLU A 144 7.32 0.42 18.52
N GLU A 145 7.88 0.93 19.61
CA GLU A 145 7.41 0.58 20.97
C GLU A 145 5.95 0.96 21.24
N GLN A 146 5.39 1.92 20.50
CA GLN A 146 4.02 2.41 20.69
C GLN A 146 3.10 2.05 19.52
N PHE A 147 3.62 1.34 18.52
CA PHE A 147 2.86 1.00 17.33
C PHE A 147 2.04 -0.26 17.56
N THR A 148 0.72 -0.11 17.53
CA THR A 148 -0.25 -1.21 17.71
C THR A 148 -1.06 -1.50 16.47
N ASP A 149 -0.94 -0.67 15.43
CA ASP A 149 -1.83 -0.66 14.27
C ASP A 149 -1.19 -1.42 13.09
N TRP A 150 -0.55 -2.57 13.38
CA TRP A 150 0.17 -3.38 12.38
C TRP A 150 -0.74 -3.92 11.27
N GLU A 151 -1.89 -4.47 11.63
CA GLU A 151 -2.89 -4.94 10.68
C GLU A 151 -3.49 -3.77 9.86
N PRO A 152 -3.95 -2.65 10.47
CA PRO A 152 -4.35 -1.48 9.72
C PRO A 152 -3.26 -0.91 8.80
N LEU A 153 -1.98 -0.92 9.21
CA LEU A 153 -0.87 -0.47 8.38
C LEU A 153 -0.74 -1.32 7.12
N LEU A 154 -0.78 -2.64 7.27
CA LEU A 154 -0.69 -3.55 6.15
C LEU A 154 -1.88 -3.40 5.19
N ALA A 155 -3.09 -3.31 5.74
CA ALA A 155 -4.30 -3.09 4.95
C ALA A 155 -4.26 -1.76 4.17
N GLY A 156 -3.83 -0.67 4.82
CA GLY A 156 -3.69 0.63 4.17
C GLY A 156 -2.63 0.64 3.07
N LEU A 157 -1.51 -0.05 3.27
CA LEU A 157 -0.50 -0.23 2.22
C LEU A 157 -1.06 -1.02 1.03
N LEU A 158 -1.78 -2.11 1.27
CA LEU A 158 -2.42 -2.91 0.22
C LEU A 158 -3.46 -2.12 -0.57
N ASP A 159 -4.29 -1.32 0.12
CA ASP A 159 -5.27 -0.43 -0.52
C ASP A 159 -4.59 0.58 -1.46
N VAL A 160 -3.49 1.18 -1.01
CA VAL A 160 -2.68 2.08 -1.84
C VAL A 160 -2.07 1.33 -3.04
N MET A 161 -1.60 0.10 -2.87
CA MET A 161 -1.12 -0.72 -4.00
C MET A 161 -2.25 -1.01 -5.00
N THR A 162 -3.45 -1.35 -4.53
CA THR A 162 -4.66 -1.55 -5.33
C THR A 162 -5.03 -0.29 -6.11
N TYR A 163 -4.91 0.89 -5.50
CA TYR A 163 -5.11 2.16 -6.20
C TYR A 163 -4.15 2.35 -7.37
N PHE A 164 -2.85 2.11 -7.17
CA PHE A 164 -1.87 2.25 -8.26
C PHE A 164 -2.14 1.26 -9.38
N ARG A 165 -2.45 0.00 -9.04
CA ARG A 165 -2.83 -1.03 -10.00
C ARG A 165 -4.06 -0.62 -10.81
N SER A 166 -5.15 -0.31 -10.14
CA SER A 166 -6.41 0.08 -10.78
C SER A 166 -6.24 1.33 -11.66
N SER A 167 -5.42 2.29 -11.20
CA SER A 167 -5.07 3.46 -12.00
C SER A 167 -4.30 3.12 -13.26
N MET A 168 -3.32 2.23 -13.17
CA MET A 168 -2.58 1.80 -14.36
C MET A 168 -3.43 0.98 -15.32
N GLU A 169 -4.36 0.15 -14.82
CA GLU A 169 -5.32 -0.58 -15.64
C GLU A 169 -6.23 0.37 -16.43
N ILE A 170 -6.75 1.42 -15.80
CA ILE A 170 -7.60 2.41 -16.48
C ILE A 170 -6.79 3.27 -17.46
N LEU A 171 -5.60 3.74 -17.06
CA LEU A 171 -4.70 4.47 -17.95
C LEU A 171 -4.31 3.64 -19.18
N ALA A 172 -4.19 2.31 -19.03
CA ALA A 172 -3.94 1.40 -20.14
C ALA A 172 -5.18 1.18 -21.02
N SER A 173 -6.39 1.11 -20.45
CA SER A 173 -7.62 0.90 -21.22
C SER A 173 -8.05 2.12 -22.04
N ASP A 174 -7.72 3.32 -21.59
CA ASP A 174 -8.36 4.53 -22.12
C ASP A 174 -7.73 5.12 -23.38
N ASN A 175 -6.55 4.69 -23.83
CA ASN A 175 -5.82 5.34 -24.95
C ASN A 175 -5.70 6.89 -24.79
N LYS A 176 -5.95 7.42 -23.59
CA LYS A 176 -6.10 8.84 -23.26
C LYS A 176 -5.22 9.17 -22.07
N THR A 177 -4.03 9.67 -22.39
CA THR A 177 -3.39 10.73 -21.61
C THR A 177 -4.38 11.89 -21.40
N GLY A 178 -4.76 12.19 -20.15
CA GLY A 178 -5.33 13.50 -19.79
C GLY A 178 -6.75 13.59 -19.24
N GLN A 179 -7.39 12.51 -18.80
CA GLN A 179 -8.56 12.61 -17.91
C GLN A 179 -8.20 12.08 -16.53
N VAL A 180 -8.37 12.92 -15.51
CA VAL A 180 -8.34 12.50 -14.11
C VAL A 180 -9.45 11.47 -13.96
N ILE A 181 -9.06 10.24 -13.65
CA ILE A 181 -10.01 9.21 -13.29
C ILE A 181 -10.52 9.63 -11.92
N SER A 182 -11.74 10.18 -11.88
CA SER A 182 -12.46 10.29 -10.64
C SER A 182 -12.78 8.88 -10.21
N PHE A 183 -11.89 8.24 -9.45
CA PHE A 183 -12.25 7.03 -8.72
C PHE A 183 -13.40 7.44 -7.81
N SER A 184 -14.61 6.99 -8.12
CA SER A 184 -15.67 6.96 -7.14
C SER A 184 -15.17 6.03 -6.04
N HIS A 185 -14.52 6.63 -5.04
CA HIS A 185 -14.21 5.94 -3.80
C HIS A 185 -15.58 5.47 -3.31
N PRO A 186 -15.76 4.18 -2.98
CA PRO A 186 -16.89 3.80 -2.18
C PRO A 186 -16.71 4.52 -0.85
N ALA A 187 -17.22 5.76 -0.78
CA ALA A 187 -17.49 6.42 0.46
C ALA A 187 -18.28 5.40 1.24
N GLN A 188 -17.66 4.89 2.30
CA GLN A 188 -18.34 4.19 3.37
C GLN A 188 -19.66 4.91 3.54
N ALA A 189 -20.75 4.22 3.21
CA ALA A 189 -22.06 4.68 3.58
C ALA A 189 -21.99 4.79 5.10
N LYS A 190 -21.75 6.02 5.59
CA LYS A 190 -21.93 6.34 6.99
C LYS A 190 -23.40 6.06 7.23
N GLU A 191 -23.69 4.87 7.74
CA GLU A 191 -24.93 4.62 8.45
C GLU A 191 -24.98 5.65 9.57
N ALA A 192 -25.81 6.67 9.34
CA ALA A 192 -26.30 7.50 10.41
C ALA A 192 -27.21 6.62 11.26
N ALA A 193 -26.71 6.20 12.42
CA ALA A 193 -27.50 5.68 13.54
C ALA A 193 -26.92 6.23 14.84
#